data_AF-A0A964R9G6-F1
#
_entry.id   AF-A0A964R9G6-F1
#
_cell.length_a   1.000
_cell.length_b   1.000
_cell.length_c   1.000
_cell.angle_alpha   90.00
_cell.angle_beta   90.00
_cell.angle_gamma   90.00
#
_symmetry.space_group_name_H-M   'P 1'
#
loop_
_entity.id
_entity.type
_entity.pdbx_description
1 polymer ?
#
loop_
_entity_poly.entity_id
_entity_poly.type
_entity_poly.pdbx_seq_one_letter_code
_entity_poly.pdbx_strand_id
1 'polypeptide(L)' 'MQSQGQSLREQLAWGWRRVTSEPASPQTISRLEKLYRSAREKYFAEVDLVAQAGGDPEVAALSLVASTLLNCDEALTK' A
#
# COMPACT_ATOMS: atom_id res chain seq x y z
N MET A 1 11.35 7.24 -7.09
CA MET A 1 10.87 7.08 -8.49
C MET A 1 9.35 7.24 -8.49
N GLN A 2 8.86 8.47 -8.55
CA GLN A 2 7.45 8.77 -8.73
C GLN A 2 7.19 8.86 -10.24
N SER A 3 6.67 7.78 -10.84
CA SER A 3 6.24 7.82 -12.24
C SER A 3 4.89 8.51 -12.29
N GLN A 4 4.88 9.72 -12.86
CA GLN A 4 3.66 10.41 -13.30
C GLN A 4 2.85 9.45 -14.20
N GLY A 5 1.63 9.09 -13.78
CA GLY A 5 0.66 8.46 -14.68
C GLY A 5 -0.16 7.29 -14.13
N GLN A 6 0.14 6.72 -12.96
CA GLN A 6 -0.68 5.66 -12.38
C GLN A 6 -1.41 6.16 -11.12
N SER A 7 -2.73 6.13 -11.18
CA SER A 7 -3.62 6.38 -10.05
C SER A 7 -3.26 5.45 -8.89
N LEU A 8 -3.48 5.87 -7.63
CA LEU A 8 -3.25 5.03 -6.44
C LEU A 8 -3.86 3.62 -6.61
N ARG A 9 -5.09 3.54 -7.16
CA ARG A 9 -5.75 2.27 -7.46
C ARG A 9 -4.97 1.38 -8.42
N GLU A 10 -4.35 1.95 -9.45
CA GLU A 10 -3.54 1.21 -10.43
C GLU A 10 -2.27 0.68 -9.76
N GLN A 11 -1.64 1.47 -8.91
CA GLN A 11 -0.47 1.04 -8.13
C GLN A 11 -0.81 -0.09 -7.17
N LEU A 12 -1.95 -0.01 -6.48
CA LEU A 12 -2.44 -1.05 -5.58
C LEU A 12 -2.79 -2.34 -6.33
N ALA A 13 -3.45 -2.23 -7.48
CA ALA A 13 -3.79 -3.38 -8.33
C ALA A 13 -2.53 -4.05 -8.90
N TRP A 14 -1.56 -3.25 -9.32
CA TRP A 14 -0.27 -3.74 -9.79
C TRP A 14 0.49 -4.46 -8.66
N GLY A 15 0.57 -3.85 -7.47
CA GLY A 15 1.21 -4.44 -6.30
C GLY A 15 0.58 -5.77 -5.87
N TRP A 16 -0.76 -5.83 -5.81
CA TRP A 16 -1.50 -7.07 -5.54
C TRP A 16 -1.12 -8.17 -6.53
N ARG A 17 -1.22 -7.89 -7.83
CA ARG A 17 -0.91 -8.87 -8.88
C ARG A 17 0.52 -9.37 -8.81
N ARG A 18 1.47 -8.52 -8.42
CA ARG A 18 2.88 -8.91 -8.25
C ARG A 18 3.07 -9.89 -7.09
N VAL A 19 2.28 -9.76 -6.03
CA VAL A 19 2.37 -10.63 -4.84
C VAL A 19 1.58 -11.93 -5.04
N THR A 20 0.32 -11.84 -5.47
CA THR A 20 -0.57 -13.00 -5.54
C THR A 20 -0.52 -13.73 -6.89
N SER A 21 0.00 -13.08 -7.94
CA SER A 21 -0.13 -13.49 -9.35
C SER A 21 -1.56 -13.42 -9.91
N GLU A 22 -2.51 -12.91 -9.13
CA GLU A 22 -3.93 -12.83 -9.49
C GLU A 22 -4.42 -11.38 -9.58
N PRO A 23 -5.48 -11.09 -10.35
CA PRO A 23 -6.10 -9.77 -10.35
C PRO A 23 -6.80 -9.51 -9.00
N ALA A 24 -6.67 -8.29 -8.49
CA ALA A 24 -7.38 -7.89 -7.28
C ALA A 24 -8.88 -7.69 -7.57
N SER A 25 -9.73 -8.13 -6.64
CA SER A 25 -11.15 -7.77 -6.69
C SER A 25 -11.36 -6.26 -6.43
N PRO A 26 -12.45 -5.64 -6.91
CA PRO A 26 -12.77 -4.23 -6.60
C PRO A 26 -12.90 -3.95 -5.10
N GLN A 27 -13.33 -4.96 -4.32
CA GLN A 27 -13.45 -4.87 -2.87
C GLN A 27 -12.07 -4.86 -2.20
N THR A 28 -11.16 -5.72 -2.67
CA THR A 28 -9.74 -5.74 -2.25
C THR A 28 -9.08 -4.39 -2.50
N ILE A 29 -9.20 -3.84 -3.71
CA ILE A 29 -8.64 -2.52 -4.04
C ILE A 29 -9.20 -1.43 -3.12
N SER A 30 -10.50 -1.44 -2.86
CA SER A 30 -11.13 -0.46 -1.97
C SER A 30 -10.64 -0.59 -0.52
N ARG A 31 -10.35 -1.81 -0.05
CA ARG A 31 -9.79 -2.06 1.28
C ARG A 31 -8.34 -1.57 1.38
N LEU A 32 -7.52 -1.85 0.36
CA LEU A 32 -6.14 -1.36 0.28
C LEU A 32 -6.07 0.17 0.19
N GLU A 33 -7.00 0.78 -0.55
CA GLU A 33 -7.08 2.24 -0.66
C GLU A 33 -7.43 2.87 0.69
N LYS A 34 -8.38 2.30 1.44
CA LYS A 34 -8.71 2.74 2.80
C LYS A 34 -7.51 2.60 3.73
N LEU A 35 -6.82 1.46 3.69
CA LEU A 35 -5.61 1.23 4.48
C LEU A 35 -4.54 2.27 4.17
N TYR A 36 -4.28 2.55 2.88
CA TYR A 36 -3.34 3.59 2.46
C TYR A 36 -3.71 4.96 3.03
N ARG A 37 -4.98 5.38 2.89
CA ARG A 37 -5.44 6.69 3.36
C ARG A 37 -5.28 6.82 4.87
N SER A 38 -5.75 5.84 5.64
CA SER A 38 -5.62 5.85 7.10
C SER A 38 -4.16 5.83 7.56
N ALA A 39 -3.31 5.07 6.88
CA ALA A 39 -1.87 5.05 7.16
C ALA A 39 -1.22 6.41 6.86
N ARG A 40 -1.53 7.00 5.70
CA ARG A 40 -1.03 8.32 5.30
C ARG A 40 -1.45 9.39 6.29
N GLU A 41 -2.71 9.41 6.72
CA GLU A 41 -3.21 10.37 7.72
C GLU A 41 -2.47 10.20 9.05
N LYS A 42 -2.26 8.96 9.50
CA LYS A 42 -1.50 8.68 10.72
C LYS A 42 -0.05 9.17 10.61
N TYR A 43 0.62 8.83 9.51
CA TYR A 43 2.00 9.24 9.27
C TYR A 43 2.13 10.76 9.10
N PHE A 44 1.11 11.43 8.55
CA PHE A 44 1.09 12.89 8.50
C PHE A 44 0.96 13.52 9.88
N ALA A 45 0.19 12.90 10.79
CA ALA A 45 0.04 13.38 12.16
C ALA A 45 1.27 13.08 13.05
N GLU A 46 2.01 12.02 12.76
CA GLU A 46 3.14 11.54 13.56
C GLU A 46 4.46 11.64 12.76
N VAL A 47 5.00 12.86 12.66
CA VAL A 47 6.21 13.19 11.88
C VAL A 47 7.43 12.36 12.31
N ASP A 48 7.56 12.02 13.59
CA ASP A 48 8.63 11.14 14.11
C ASP A 48 8.57 9.70 13.57
N LEU A 49 7.37 9.17 13.27
CA LEU A 49 7.23 7.86 12.64
C LEU A 49 7.62 7.90 11.16
N VAL A 50 7.33 9.01 10.49
CA VAL A 50 7.72 9.23 9.09
C VAL A 50 9.22 9.35 8.94
N ALA A 51 9.90 9.99 9.89
CA ALA A 51 11.36 10.06 9.90
C ALA A 51 12.00 8.65 9.90
N GLN A 52 11.42 7.69 10.63
CA GLN A 52 11.86 6.29 10.63
C GLN A 52 11.52 5.53 9.34
N ALA A 53 10.52 5.99 8.59
CA ALA A 53 10.04 5.39 7.34
C ALA A 53 10.60 6.06 6.06
N GLY A 54 11.62 6.91 6.19
CA GLY A 54 12.30 7.55 5.05
C GLY A 54 11.87 8.98 4.74
N GLY A 55 11.12 9.63 5.64
CA GLY A 55 10.82 11.07 5.59
C GLY A 55 9.61 11.44 4.72
N ASP A 56 9.01 10.49 4.01
CA ASP A 56 7.83 10.72 3.16
C ASP A 56 6.62 9.90 3.66
N PRO A 57 5.51 10.56 4.09
CA PRO A 57 4.33 9.88 4.60
C PRO A 57 3.64 8.96 3.58
N GLU A 58 3.74 9.26 2.29
CA GLU A 58 3.15 8.47 1.21
C GLU A 58 3.96 7.19 0.99
N VAL A 59 5.29 7.29 1.02
CA VAL A 59 6.19 6.13 0.97
C VAL A 59 6.00 5.22 2.18
N ALA A 60 5.86 5.80 3.37
CA ALA A 60 5.57 5.06 4.61
C ALA A 60 4.25 4.30 4.51
N ALA A 61 3.19 4.97 4.04
CA ALA A 61 1.88 4.37 3.86
C ALA A 61 1.89 3.24 2.80
N LEU A 62 2.56 3.44 1.67
CA LEU A 62 2.73 2.38 0.66
C LEU A 62 3.52 1.19 1.21
N SER A 63 4.55 1.44 2.03
CA SER A 63 5.35 0.38 2.66
C SER A 63 4.54 -0.45 3.65
N LEU A 64 3.64 0.18 4.41
CA LEU A 64 2.70 -0.54 5.28
C LEU A 64 1.72 -1.39 4.46
N VAL A 65 1.19 -0.84 3.37
CA VAL A 65 0.29 -1.58 2.48
C VAL A 65 1.02 -2.77 1.86
N ALA A 66 2.23 -2.59 1.35
CA ALA A 66 3.06 -3.66 0.81
C ALA A 66 3.36 -4.74 1.88
N SER A 67 3.69 -4.33 3.10
CA SER A 67 3.90 -5.27 4.21
C SER A 67 2.62 -6.06 4.53
N THR A 68 1.46 -5.40 4.49
CA THR A 68 0.16 -6.04 4.71
C THR A 68 -0.15 -7.03 3.58
N LEU A 69 0.14 -6.68 2.33
CA LEU A 69 -0.02 -7.57 1.17
C LEU A 69 0.82 -8.83 1.28
N LEU A 70 2.08 -8.71 1.73
CA LEU A 70 2.96 -9.86 1.94
C LEU A 70 2.51 -10.78 3.08
N ASN A 71 1.75 -10.24 4.04
CA ASN A 71 1.18 -11.00 5.16
C ASN A 71 -0.28 -11.44 4.92
N CYS A 72 -0.89 -11.07 3.78
CA CYS A 72 -2.22 -11.59 3.44
C CYS A 72 -2.11 -13.09 3.20
N ASP A 73 -3.05 -13.85 3.74
CA ASP A 73 -3.10 -15.31 3.60
C ASP A 73 -3.02 -15.73 2.13
N GLU A 74 -3.70 -15.01 1.22
CA GLU A 74 -3.64 -15.22 -0.24
C GLU A 74 -2.20 -15.17 -0.85
N ALA A 75 -1.24 -14.54 -0.18
CA ALA A 75 0.17 -14.54 -0.57
C ALA A 75 0.96 -15.72 0.04
N LEU A 76 0.48 -16.26 1.16
CA LEU A 76 1.16 -17.28 1.98
C LEU A 76 0.62 -18.70 1.73
N THR A 77 -0.65 -18.87 1.36
CA THR A 77 -1.27 -20.17 1.03
C THR A 77 -1.15 -20.50 -0.47
N LYS A 78 0.09 -20.63 -0.97
CA LYS A 78 0.39 -21.35 -2.21
C LYS A 78 0.88 -22.78 -1.94
#